data_AF-A0A947F596-F1
#
_entry.id   AF-A0A947F596-F1
#
_cell.length_a   1.000
_cell.length_b   1.000
_cell.length_c   1.000
_cell.angle_alpha   90.00
_cell.angle_beta   90.00
_cell.angle_gamma   90.00
#
_symmetry.space_group_name_H-M   'P 1'
#
loop_
_entity.id
_entity.type
_entity.pdbx_description
1 polymer ?
#
loop_
_entity_poly.entity_id
_entity_poly.type
_entity_poly.pdbx_seq_one_letter_code
_entity_poly.pdbx_strand_id
1 'polypeptide(L)'
;MVQSLKEIADLRKELINHVDIQGLWEVLNTEQEWIDLATMTEFCFPDNPSCDHESAVIRAFFKNRLYFKFNPDSFFPNSEEQVIRIAAREKEEARRKQIITEGASWIKNIVNDNFFLSNPFSDKEMEFIEILRSTYLFEKEDKHYELGKAMLTKAGIKDLSMIFQILKKINVFDEDENIDLFKYNISTTFSDNAIQESSALAERMSTFPENTFSDAKRIDLTQLSLMTIDGKATVDFDDALSIEEVENYYRLGIHIVDVGHFVEKGSVIDSE
;
A
#
# COMPACT_ATOMS: atom_id res chain seq x y z
N MET A 1 3.66 -56.06 19.65
CA MET A 1 2.50 -55.32 19.11
C MET A 1 2.76 -53.81 19.03
N VAL A 2 3.02 -53.09 20.13
CA VAL A 2 3.35 -51.64 20.04
C VAL A 2 4.71 -51.38 19.37
N GLN A 3 5.72 -52.19 19.69
CA GLN A 3 7.06 -52.07 19.10
C GLN A 3 7.06 -52.31 17.59
N SER A 4 6.42 -53.39 17.14
CA SER A 4 6.27 -53.72 15.71
C SER A 4 5.50 -52.65 14.92
N LEU A 5 4.51 -51.99 15.53
CA LEU A 5 3.80 -50.87 14.89
C LEU A 5 4.68 -49.62 14.73
N LYS A 6 5.60 -49.37 15.68
CA LYS A 6 6.57 -48.27 15.56
C LYS A 6 7.58 -48.53 14.45
N GLU A 7 8.12 -49.75 14.38
CA GLU A 7 9.05 -50.17 13.33
C GLU A 7 8.45 -50.01 11.93
N ILE A 8 7.18 -50.43 11.73
CA ILE A 8 6.47 -50.23 10.46
C ILE A 8 6.25 -48.74 10.16
N ALA A 9 5.90 -47.94 11.17
CA ALA A 9 5.69 -46.50 10.98
C ALA A 9 6.98 -45.75 10.62
N ASP A 10 8.12 -46.17 11.18
CA ASP A 10 9.42 -45.58 10.90
C ASP A 10 9.96 -46.02 9.54
N LEU A 11 9.79 -47.30 9.16
CA LEU A 11 10.08 -47.78 7.79
C LEU A 11 9.32 -46.95 6.74
N ARG A 12 8.02 -46.72 6.95
CA ARG A 12 7.20 -45.90 6.04
C ARG A 12 7.68 -44.44 5.97
N LYS A 13 8.23 -43.89 7.06
CA LYS A 13 8.83 -42.54 7.03
C LYS A 13 10.12 -42.50 6.22
N GLU A 14 10.95 -43.53 6.32
CA GLU A 14 12.18 -43.63 5.53
C GLU A 14 11.87 -43.77 4.04
N LEU A 15 10.86 -44.58 3.70
CA LEU A 15 10.39 -44.74 2.32
C LEU A 15 9.85 -43.44 1.72
N ILE A 16 9.20 -42.56 2.49
CA ILE A 16 8.74 -41.24 2.00
C ILE A 16 9.90 -40.43 1.42
N ASN A 17 11.10 -40.51 2.02
CA ASN A 17 12.25 -39.73 1.56
C ASN A 17 12.79 -40.19 0.20
N HIS A 18 12.39 -41.38 -0.26
CA HIS A 18 12.79 -41.94 -1.56
C HIS A 18 11.78 -41.59 -2.68
N VAL A 19 10.66 -40.94 -2.35
CA VAL A 19 9.65 -40.53 -3.33
C VAL A 19 9.99 -39.14 -3.87
N ASP A 20 10.52 -39.07 -5.09
CA ASP A 20 10.77 -37.80 -5.78
C ASP A 20 9.53 -37.33 -6.57
N ILE A 21 8.67 -36.57 -5.90
CA ILE A 21 7.43 -36.05 -6.48
C ILE A 21 7.70 -35.08 -7.64
N GLN A 22 8.78 -34.30 -7.57
CA GLN A 22 9.10 -33.35 -8.63
C GLN A 22 9.60 -34.10 -9.88
N GLY A 23 10.52 -35.06 -9.72
CA GLY A 23 11.00 -35.88 -10.82
C GLY A 23 9.88 -36.68 -11.49
N LEU A 24 8.95 -37.24 -10.70
CA LEU A 24 7.75 -37.90 -11.24
C LEU A 24 6.86 -36.94 -12.04
N TRP A 25 6.68 -35.71 -11.54
CA TRP A 25 5.90 -34.71 -12.24
C TRP A 25 6.54 -34.27 -13.55
N GLU A 26 7.86 -34.09 -13.60
CA GLU A 26 8.59 -33.69 -14.82
C GLU A 26 8.41 -34.72 -15.96
N VAL A 27 8.26 -36.00 -15.63
CA VAL A 27 8.03 -37.08 -16.59
C VAL A 27 6.54 -37.20 -16.96
N LEU A 28 5.64 -37.00 -16.00
CA LEU A 28 4.21 -37.31 -16.15
C LEU A 28 3.35 -36.08 -16.48
N ASN A 29 3.88 -34.86 -16.44
CA ASN A 29 3.09 -33.64 -16.64
C ASN A 29 2.43 -33.54 -18.02
N THR A 30 2.96 -34.24 -19.03
CA THR A 30 2.39 -34.28 -20.39
C THR A 30 1.22 -35.23 -20.53
N GLU A 31 1.16 -36.28 -19.71
CA GLU A 31 0.15 -37.35 -19.81
C GLU A 31 -1.26 -36.83 -19.50
N GLN A 32 -1.40 -35.84 -18.59
CA GLN A 32 -2.69 -35.21 -18.23
C GLN A 32 -3.82 -36.22 -17.95
N GLU A 33 -3.48 -37.39 -17.40
CA GLU A 33 -4.38 -38.50 -17.09
C GLU A 33 -4.28 -38.91 -15.60
N TRP A 34 -5.30 -39.63 -15.13
CA TRP A 34 -5.29 -40.19 -13.78
C TRP A 34 -4.45 -41.46 -13.73
N ILE A 35 -3.48 -41.47 -12.83
CA ILE A 35 -2.56 -42.59 -12.58
C ILE A 35 -2.99 -43.25 -11.27
N ASP A 36 -3.26 -44.55 -11.29
CA ASP A 36 -3.63 -45.28 -10.08
C ASP A 36 -2.45 -45.45 -9.11
N LEU A 37 -2.77 -45.78 -7.85
CA LEU A 37 -1.78 -45.94 -6.79
C LEU A 37 -0.73 -47.02 -7.07
N ALA A 38 -1.11 -48.15 -7.67
CA ALA A 38 -0.17 -49.24 -7.93
C ALA A 38 0.86 -48.80 -8.97
N THR A 39 0.39 -48.21 -10.08
CA THR A 39 1.23 -47.66 -11.15
C THR A 39 2.15 -46.54 -10.61
N MET A 40 1.61 -45.61 -9.81
CA MET A 40 2.42 -44.55 -9.20
C MET A 40 3.48 -45.12 -8.24
N THR A 41 3.15 -46.18 -7.50
CA THR A 41 4.09 -46.83 -6.59
C THR A 41 5.20 -47.55 -7.34
N GLU A 42 4.89 -48.17 -8.49
CA GLU A 42 5.89 -48.79 -9.36
C GLU A 42 6.87 -47.76 -9.95
N PHE A 43 6.39 -46.56 -10.33
CA PHE A 43 7.27 -45.47 -10.75
C PHE A 43 8.22 -45.00 -9.64
N CYS A 44 7.78 -45.06 -8.37
CA CYS A 44 8.61 -44.69 -7.22
C CYS A 44 9.56 -45.83 -6.79
N PHE A 45 9.12 -47.08 -6.91
CA PHE A 45 9.77 -48.26 -6.36
C PHE A 45 9.69 -49.43 -7.36
N PRO A 46 10.64 -49.53 -8.31
CA PRO A 46 10.60 -50.56 -9.35
C PRO A 46 10.85 -51.99 -8.82
N ASP A 47 11.45 -52.14 -7.63
CA ASP A 47 11.81 -53.44 -7.05
C ASP A 47 10.68 -54.06 -6.19
N ASN A 48 9.58 -54.45 -6.84
CA ASN A 48 8.44 -55.18 -6.26
C ASN A 48 7.75 -54.46 -5.07
N PRO A 49 6.86 -53.49 -5.35
CA PRO A 49 6.26 -52.64 -4.34
C PRO A 49 5.36 -53.42 -3.37
N SER A 50 5.45 -53.08 -2.08
CA SER A 50 4.61 -53.61 -1.00
C SER A 50 3.57 -52.58 -0.54
N CYS A 51 2.59 -53.00 0.25
CA CYS A 51 1.61 -52.08 0.85
C CYS A 51 2.26 -50.98 1.72
N ASP A 52 3.48 -51.19 2.23
CA ASP A 52 4.23 -50.15 2.95
C ASP A 52 4.75 -49.06 2.01
N HIS A 53 5.10 -49.43 0.77
CA HIS A 53 5.50 -48.49 -0.28
C HIS A 53 4.31 -47.65 -0.76
N GLU A 54 3.17 -48.29 -1.03
CA GLU A 54 1.92 -47.58 -1.37
C GLU A 54 1.55 -46.56 -0.27
N SER A 55 1.63 -46.97 1.00
CA SER A 55 1.38 -46.05 2.11
C SER A 55 2.40 -44.90 2.16
N ALA A 56 3.66 -45.13 1.79
CA ALA A 56 4.67 -44.09 1.75
C ALA A 56 4.40 -43.08 0.62
N VAL A 57 4.01 -43.56 -0.57
CA VAL A 57 3.63 -42.71 -1.72
C VAL A 57 2.47 -41.80 -1.36
N ILE A 58 1.36 -42.35 -0.85
CA ILE A 58 0.21 -41.53 -0.41
C ILE A 58 0.66 -40.45 0.58
N ARG A 59 1.46 -40.80 1.59
CA ARG A 59 1.93 -39.85 2.60
C ARG A 59 2.85 -38.78 2.03
N ALA A 60 3.66 -39.11 1.02
CA ALA A 60 4.52 -38.16 0.34
C ALA A 60 3.68 -37.11 -0.41
N PHE A 61 2.69 -37.55 -1.20
CA PHE A 61 1.78 -36.67 -1.94
C PHE A 61 0.85 -35.84 -1.02
N PHE A 62 0.49 -36.37 0.15
CA PHE A 62 -0.20 -35.58 1.17
C PHE A 62 0.65 -34.42 1.71
N LYS A 63 1.98 -34.60 1.81
CA LYS A 63 2.90 -33.53 2.26
C LYS A 63 3.17 -32.51 1.16
N ASN A 64 3.21 -32.92 -0.11
CA ASN A 64 3.46 -32.04 -1.25
C ASN A 64 2.33 -32.14 -2.28
N ARG A 65 1.43 -31.15 -2.22
CA ARG A 65 0.22 -31.08 -3.06
C ARG A 65 0.40 -30.16 -4.27
N LEU A 66 1.63 -29.68 -4.51
CA LEU A 66 1.94 -28.69 -5.53
C LEU A 66 1.81 -29.28 -6.94
N TYR A 67 2.41 -30.45 -7.14
CA TYR A 67 2.61 -31.05 -8.45
C TYR A 67 1.45 -31.93 -8.92
N PHE A 68 0.72 -32.56 -7.98
CA PHE A 68 -0.37 -33.48 -8.30
C PHE A 68 -1.63 -33.16 -7.50
N LYS A 69 -2.78 -33.25 -8.17
CA LYS A 69 -4.06 -33.48 -7.50
C LYS A 69 -4.14 -34.97 -7.18
N PHE A 70 -4.73 -35.34 -6.05
CA PHE A 70 -4.84 -36.75 -5.70
C PHE A 70 -6.12 -37.02 -4.91
N ASN A 71 -6.60 -38.25 -5.08
CA ASN A 71 -7.63 -38.92 -4.30
C ASN A 71 -6.99 -40.14 -3.62
N PRO A 72 -7.69 -40.88 -2.74
CA PRO A 72 -7.09 -42.01 -2.02
C PRO A 72 -6.37 -43.03 -2.90
N ASP A 73 -6.88 -43.25 -4.12
CA ASP A 73 -6.43 -44.33 -5.01
C ASP A 73 -5.85 -43.84 -6.35
N SER A 74 -5.76 -42.53 -6.58
CA SER A 74 -5.35 -42.00 -7.90
C SER A 74 -4.74 -40.60 -7.83
N PHE A 75 -3.85 -40.30 -8.78
CA PHE A 75 -3.05 -39.09 -8.88
C PHE A 75 -3.19 -38.48 -10.26
N PHE A 76 -3.29 -37.16 -10.33
CA PHE A 76 -3.41 -36.40 -11.57
C PHE A 76 -2.35 -35.30 -11.61
N PRO A 77 -1.41 -35.31 -12.59
CA PRO A 77 -0.36 -34.32 -12.68
C PRO A 77 -0.93 -32.95 -13.07
N ASN A 78 -0.65 -31.92 -12.28
CA ASN A 78 -1.01 -30.54 -12.60
C ASN A 78 -0.23 -30.08 -13.84
N SER A 79 -0.81 -29.20 -14.66
CA SER A 79 -0.05 -28.58 -15.75
C SER A 79 1.02 -27.61 -15.23
N GLU A 80 2.03 -27.27 -16.03
CA GLU A 80 3.06 -26.29 -15.64
C GLU A 80 2.44 -24.96 -15.19
N GLU A 81 1.44 -24.46 -15.93
CA GLU A 81 0.71 -23.24 -15.54
C GLU A 81 -0.04 -23.38 -14.21
N GLN A 82 -0.56 -24.57 -13.90
CA GLN A 82 -1.21 -24.82 -12.61
C GLN A 82 -0.18 -24.86 -11.48
N VAL A 83 0.96 -25.53 -11.68
CA VAL A 83 2.05 -25.56 -10.69
C VAL A 83 2.59 -24.17 -10.41
N ILE A 84 2.83 -23.35 -11.45
CA ILE A 84 3.26 -21.95 -11.29
C ILE A 84 2.23 -21.15 -10.49
N ARG A 85 0.93 -21.30 -10.78
CA ARG A 85 -0.15 -20.61 -10.05
C ARG A 85 -0.24 -21.05 -8.59
N ILE A 86 -0.15 -22.35 -8.31
CA ILE A 86 -0.20 -22.89 -6.95
C ILE A 86 1.03 -22.42 -6.16
N ALA A 87 2.23 -22.53 -6.74
CA ALA A 87 3.47 -22.05 -6.12
C ALA A 87 3.41 -20.54 -5.83
N ALA A 88 2.92 -19.74 -6.78
CA ALA A 88 2.76 -18.30 -6.58
C ALA A 88 1.77 -17.99 -5.44
N ARG A 89 0.66 -18.72 -5.36
CA ARG A 89 -0.33 -18.58 -4.28
C ARG A 89 0.25 -18.96 -2.92
N GLU A 90 0.93 -20.11 -2.82
CA GLU A 90 1.57 -20.55 -1.57
C GLU A 90 2.64 -19.55 -1.11
N LYS A 91 3.45 -19.03 -2.04
CA LYS A 91 4.44 -17.99 -1.76
C LYS A 91 3.80 -16.70 -1.24
N GLU A 92 2.71 -16.25 -1.85
CA GLU A 92 1.99 -15.05 -1.40
C GLU A 92 1.32 -15.28 -0.04
N GLU A 93 0.71 -16.45 0.20
CA GLU A 93 0.15 -16.81 1.51
C GLU A 93 1.22 -16.88 2.60
N ALA A 94 2.40 -17.42 2.29
CA ALA A 94 3.56 -17.44 3.19
C ALA A 94 4.06 -16.02 3.49
N ARG A 95 4.19 -15.17 2.46
CA ARG A 95 4.57 -13.76 2.58
C ARG A 95 3.58 -13.00 3.48
N ARG A 96 2.27 -13.16 3.26
CA ARG A 96 1.22 -12.57 4.10
C ARG A 96 1.35 -13.01 5.55
N LYS A 97 1.54 -14.30 5.81
CA LYS A 97 1.75 -14.82 7.18
C LYS A 97 2.99 -14.23 7.83
N GLN A 98 4.07 -14.05 7.07
CA GLN A 98 5.30 -13.43 7.53
C GLN A 98 5.06 -11.96 7.93
N ILE A 99 4.46 -11.16 7.04
CA ILE A 99 4.10 -9.76 7.30
C ILE A 99 3.22 -9.64 8.54
N ILE A 100 2.19 -10.48 8.68
CA ILE A 100 1.31 -10.47 9.84
C ILE A 100 2.10 -10.76 11.13
N THR A 101 3.08 -11.67 11.08
CA THR A 101 3.86 -12.06 12.26
C THR A 101 4.89 -11.00 12.64
N GLU A 102 5.68 -10.55 11.67
CA GLU A 102 6.70 -9.52 11.85
C GLU A 102 6.06 -8.17 12.22
N GLY A 103 5.04 -7.75 11.48
CA GLY A 103 4.30 -6.52 11.72
C GLY A 103 3.58 -6.52 13.08
N ALA A 104 2.99 -7.63 13.50
CA ALA A 104 2.40 -7.72 14.85
C ALA A 104 3.46 -7.61 15.96
N SER A 105 4.64 -8.20 15.76
CA SER A 105 5.75 -8.05 16.72
C SER A 105 6.24 -6.60 16.76
N TRP A 106 6.35 -5.95 15.60
CA TRP A 106 6.76 -4.56 15.48
C TRP A 106 5.77 -3.63 16.18
N ILE A 107 4.47 -3.79 15.94
CA ILE A 107 3.41 -3.05 16.63
C ILE A 107 3.48 -3.25 18.15
N LYS A 108 3.67 -4.49 18.63
CA LYS A 108 3.82 -4.77 20.07
C LYS A 108 5.02 -4.05 20.68
N ASN A 109 6.14 -3.97 19.96
CA ASN A 109 7.32 -3.26 20.45
C ASN A 109 7.05 -1.76 20.58
N ILE A 110 6.32 -1.17 19.62
CA ILE A 110 5.93 0.25 19.67
C ILE A 110 4.98 0.54 20.83
N VAL A 111 3.94 -0.29 21.00
CA VAL A 111 2.96 -0.09 22.08
C VAL A 111 3.59 -0.22 23.46
N ASN A 112 4.56 -1.12 23.64
CA ASN A 112 5.27 -1.32 24.91
C ASN A 112 6.47 -0.38 25.11
N ASP A 113 6.65 0.65 24.26
CA ASP A 113 7.78 1.59 24.31
C ASP A 113 9.17 0.92 24.27
N ASN A 114 9.23 -0.30 23.73
CA ASN A 114 10.46 -1.10 23.58
C ASN A 114 11.03 -0.97 22.17
N PHE A 115 10.97 0.23 21.57
CA PHE A 115 11.40 0.46 20.21
C PHE A 115 12.34 1.66 20.12
N PHE A 116 13.29 1.58 19.19
CA PHE A 116 14.09 2.71 18.77
C PHE A 116 13.56 3.17 17.42
N LEU A 117 13.39 4.48 17.24
CA LEU A 117 13.04 5.05 15.95
C LEU A 117 14.21 4.84 14.98
N SER A 118 14.02 3.94 14.03
CA SER A 118 14.90 3.79 12.88
C SER A 118 14.83 5.08 12.05
N ASN A 119 15.97 5.70 11.74
CA ASN A 119 16.03 6.83 10.81
C ASN A 119 17.17 6.62 9.81
N PRO A 120 16.87 6.33 8.52
CA PRO A 120 15.54 6.11 7.95
C PRO A 120 14.91 4.77 8.39
N PHE A 121 13.60 4.63 8.23
CA PHE A 121 12.91 3.33 8.36
C PHE A 121 13.43 2.34 7.33
N SER A 122 13.52 1.06 7.70
CA SER A 122 13.82 -0.02 6.76
C SER A 122 12.66 -0.26 5.79
N ASP A 123 12.94 -0.85 4.63
CA ASP A 123 11.91 -1.18 3.62
C ASP A 123 10.72 -1.98 4.20
N LYS A 124 11.00 -2.87 5.16
CA LYS A 124 9.98 -3.65 5.86
C LYS A 124 9.11 -2.79 6.79
N GLU A 125 9.73 -1.86 7.52
CA GLU A 125 9.00 -0.95 8.39
C GLU A 125 8.13 -0.01 7.56
N MET A 126 8.63 0.48 6.42
CA MET A 126 7.84 1.25 5.47
C MET A 126 6.64 0.46 4.95
N GLU A 127 6.80 -0.82 4.59
CA GLU A 127 5.67 -1.68 4.20
C GLU A 127 4.62 -1.77 5.32
N PHE A 128 5.03 -1.91 6.58
CA PHE A 128 4.09 -1.94 7.71
C PHE A 128 3.38 -0.61 7.93
N ILE A 129 4.10 0.52 7.81
CA ILE A 129 3.55 1.86 7.92
C ILE A 129 2.50 2.09 6.83
N GLU A 130 2.78 1.71 5.59
CA GLU A 130 1.83 1.82 4.48
C GLU A 130 0.58 0.96 4.69
N ILE A 131 0.74 -0.27 5.17
CA ILE A 131 -0.39 -1.16 5.50
C ILE A 131 -1.25 -0.53 6.61
N LEU A 132 -0.64 0.00 7.67
CA LEU A 132 -1.37 0.64 8.76
C LEU A 132 -2.06 1.92 8.31
N ARG A 133 -1.36 2.78 7.57
CA ARG A 133 -1.89 4.02 7.01
C ARG A 133 -3.09 3.75 6.10
N SER A 134 -2.95 2.83 5.15
CA SER A 134 -4.06 2.45 4.25
C SER A 134 -5.24 1.85 5.02
N THR A 135 -4.98 0.96 5.99
CA THR A 135 -6.02 0.35 6.83
C THR A 135 -6.81 1.38 7.62
N TYR A 136 -6.15 2.43 8.14
CA TYR A 136 -6.80 3.48 8.91
C TYR A 136 -7.53 4.50 8.03
N LEU A 137 -6.96 4.87 6.88
CA LEU A 137 -7.53 5.91 6.02
C LEU A 137 -8.70 5.40 5.16
N PHE A 138 -8.54 4.23 4.53
CA PHE A 138 -9.47 3.72 3.52
C PHE A 138 -10.33 2.56 4.02
N GLU A 139 -10.05 2.06 5.23
CA GLU A 139 -10.77 0.93 5.82
C GLU A 139 -11.01 -0.20 4.81
N LYS A 140 -12.26 -0.64 4.63
CA LYS A 140 -12.65 -1.77 3.77
C LYS A 140 -12.48 -1.53 2.27
N GLU A 141 -12.18 -0.30 1.85
CA GLU A 141 -12.02 0.04 0.44
C GLU A 141 -10.65 -0.40 -0.11
N ASP A 142 -9.68 -0.68 0.77
CA ASP A 142 -8.32 -1.06 0.37
C ASP A 142 -8.01 -2.56 0.57
N LYS A 143 -7.18 -3.11 -0.32
CA LYS A 143 -6.70 -4.51 -0.32
C LYS A 143 -5.89 -4.86 0.94
N HIS A 144 -5.28 -3.88 1.61
CA HIS A 144 -4.46 -4.06 2.80
C HIS A 144 -5.29 -4.11 4.09
N TYR A 145 -6.59 -3.80 4.06
CA TYR A 145 -7.44 -3.76 5.26
C TYR A 145 -7.39 -5.06 6.09
N GLU A 146 -7.62 -6.20 5.43
CA GLU A 146 -7.61 -7.51 6.10
C GLU A 146 -6.22 -7.85 6.65
N LEU A 147 -5.16 -7.37 5.98
CA LEU A 147 -3.78 -7.58 6.40
C LEU A 147 -3.45 -6.75 7.64
N GLY A 148 -3.77 -5.46 7.65
CA GLY A 148 -3.56 -4.56 8.78
C GLY A 148 -4.40 -4.96 10.00
N LYS A 149 -5.66 -5.35 9.79
CA LYS A 149 -6.52 -5.89 10.84
C LYS A 149 -5.96 -7.19 11.44
N ALA A 150 -5.42 -8.09 10.61
CA ALA A 150 -4.78 -9.31 11.07
C ALA A 150 -3.50 -9.02 11.89
N MET A 151 -2.70 -8.02 11.47
CA MET A 151 -1.54 -7.55 12.23
C MET A 151 -1.93 -7.04 13.62
N LEU A 152 -2.94 -6.16 13.72
CA LEU A 152 -3.44 -5.63 14.99
C LEU A 152 -4.02 -6.71 15.89
N THR A 153 -4.84 -7.60 15.32
CA THR A 153 -5.45 -8.70 16.08
C THR A 153 -4.38 -9.62 16.68
N LYS A 154 -3.32 -9.93 15.90
CA LYS A 154 -2.19 -10.72 16.39
C LYS A 154 -1.31 -9.95 17.39
N ALA A 155 -1.27 -8.62 17.28
CA ALA A 155 -0.66 -7.74 18.27
C ALA A 155 -1.45 -7.69 19.60
N GLY A 156 -2.71 -8.16 19.61
CA GLY A 156 -3.61 -8.10 20.77
C GLY A 156 -4.44 -6.82 20.83
N ILE A 157 -4.47 -6.04 19.75
CA ILE A 157 -5.16 -4.76 19.62
C ILE A 157 -6.45 -4.99 18.82
N LYS A 158 -7.59 -4.61 19.41
CA LYS A 158 -8.91 -4.73 18.75
C LYS A 158 -9.45 -3.41 18.22
N ASP A 159 -8.97 -2.30 18.77
CA ASP A 159 -9.42 -0.97 18.41
C ASP A 159 -8.56 -0.41 17.26
N LEU A 160 -9.21 -0.02 16.16
CA LEU A 160 -8.55 0.59 15.00
C LEU A 160 -8.07 2.01 15.30
N SER A 161 -8.64 2.69 16.29
CA SER A 161 -8.19 4.03 16.71
C SER A 161 -6.73 4.03 17.19
N MET A 162 -6.24 2.88 17.66
CA MET A 162 -4.85 2.70 18.08
C MET A 162 -3.87 2.85 16.93
N ILE A 163 -4.29 2.67 15.67
CA ILE A 163 -3.42 2.88 14.52
C ILE A 163 -2.93 4.34 14.50
N PHE A 164 -3.83 5.31 14.70
CA PHE A 164 -3.46 6.72 14.74
C PHE A 164 -2.42 7.00 15.85
N GLN A 165 -2.62 6.42 17.04
CA GLN A 165 -1.67 6.57 18.15
C GLN A 165 -0.31 5.93 17.85
N ILE A 166 -0.29 4.79 17.15
CA ILE A 166 0.95 4.15 16.70
C ILE A 166 1.66 5.04 15.68
N LEU A 167 0.95 5.54 14.67
CA LEU A 167 1.49 6.42 13.62
C LEU A 167 2.01 7.75 14.21
N LYS A 168 1.32 8.29 15.22
CA LYS A 168 1.78 9.44 16.01
C LYS A 168 3.05 9.12 16.79
N LYS A 169 3.11 7.99 17.50
CA LYS A 169 4.29 7.56 18.26
C LYS A 169 5.54 7.42 17.39
N ILE A 170 5.38 7.05 16.12
CA ILE A 170 6.49 6.90 15.19
C ILE A 170 6.77 8.15 14.35
N ASN A 171 6.15 9.29 14.67
CA ASN A 171 6.32 10.55 13.94
C ASN A 171 5.92 10.46 12.45
N VAL A 172 4.98 9.58 12.11
CA VAL A 172 4.39 9.52 10.76
C VAL A 172 3.19 10.44 10.65
N PHE A 173 2.40 10.59 11.72
CA PHE A 173 1.32 11.56 11.83
C PHE A 173 1.61 12.54 12.96
N ASP A 174 1.23 13.80 12.76
CA ASP A 174 1.22 14.80 13.83
C ASP A 174 0.00 14.64 14.76
N GLU A 175 0.02 15.35 15.89
CA GLU A 175 -1.10 15.33 16.85
C GLU A 175 -2.42 15.81 16.25
N ASP A 176 -2.35 16.83 15.40
CA ASP A 176 -3.49 17.46 14.73
C ASP A 176 -3.51 17.14 13.23
N GLU A 177 -2.98 15.97 12.84
CA GLU A 177 -2.93 15.54 11.44
C GLU A 177 -4.33 15.53 10.80
N ASN A 178 -4.47 16.25 9.67
CA ASN A 178 -5.74 16.29 8.94
C ASN A 178 -5.88 15.08 8.02
N ILE A 179 -6.47 14.02 8.57
CA ILE A 179 -6.65 12.73 7.88
C ILE A 179 -7.53 12.82 6.63
N ASP A 180 -8.42 13.81 6.55
CA ASP A 180 -9.34 13.96 5.43
C ASP A 180 -8.60 14.41 4.16
N LEU A 181 -7.49 15.14 4.29
CA LEU A 181 -6.63 15.50 3.16
C LEU A 181 -6.13 14.23 2.44
N PHE A 182 -5.70 13.22 3.19
CA PHE A 182 -5.27 11.95 2.59
C PHE A 182 -6.43 11.15 2.01
N LYS A 183 -7.59 11.12 2.66
CA LYS A 183 -8.77 10.38 2.17
C LYS A 183 -9.28 10.92 0.85
N TYR A 184 -9.28 12.25 0.70
CA TYR A 184 -9.70 12.92 -0.52
C TYR A 184 -8.56 13.11 -1.53
N ASN A 185 -7.36 12.58 -1.22
CA ASN A 185 -6.17 12.71 -2.05
C ASN A 185 -5.85 14.19 -2.39
N ILE A 186 -6.04 15.07 -1.41
CA ILE A 186 -5.68 16.48 -1.46
C ILE A 186 -4.20 16.57 -1.11
N SER A 187 -3.39 17.11 -2.03
CA SER A 187 -1.97 17.32 -1.79
C SER A 187 -1.76 18.31 -0.65
N THR A 188 -0.86 17.98 0.27
CA THR A 188 -0.44 18.88 1.36
C THR A 188 0.90 19.55 1.07
N THR A 189 1.49 19.23 -0.08
CA THR A 189 2.81 19.73 -0.52
C THR A 189 2.71 20.25 -1.94
N PHE A 190 3.37 21.37 -2.19
CA PHE A 190 3.56 21.86 -3.56
C PHE A 190 4.73 21.16 -4.22
N SER A 191 4.67 21.00 -5.54
CA SER A 191 5.81 20.49 -6.31
C SER A 191 7.02 21.43 -6.21
N ASP A 192 8.24 20.87 -6.26
CA ASP A 192 9.47 21.67 -6.23
C ASP A 192 9.50 22.75 -7.33
N ASN A 193 8.96 22.40 -8.50
CA ASN A 193 8.84 23.33 -9.63
C ASN A 193 7.86 24.49 -9.32
N ALA A 194 6.71 24.20 -8.69
CA ALA A 194 5.75 25.23 -8.29
C ALA A 194 6.35 26.17 -7.23
N ILE A 195 7.05 25.61 -6.24
CA ILE A 195 7.76 26.39 -5.21
C ILE A 195 8.83 27.29 -5.84
N GLN A 196 9.61 26.76 -6.79
CA GLN A 196 10.65 27.51 -7.47
C GLN A 196 10.08 28.64 -8.34
N GLU A 197 9.03 28.36 -9.12
CA GLU A 197 8.35 29.38 -9.94
C GLU A 197 7.75 30.47 -9.06
N SER A 198 7.08 30.09 -7.97
CA SER A 198 6.49 31.03 -7.00
C SER A 198 7.55 31.92 -6.35
N SER A 199 8.68 31.34 -5.95
CA SER A 199 9.79 32.08 -5.35
C SER A 199 10.39 33.10 -6.34
N ALA A 200 10.57 32.70 -7.60
CA ALA A 200 11.07 33.58 -8.65
C ALA A 200 10.09 34.71 -9.00
N LEU A 201 8.78 34.41 -8.99
CA LEU A 201 7.73 35.41 -9.17
C LEU A 201 7.73 36.42 -8.01
N ALA A 202 7.83 35.95 -6.77
CA ALA A 202 7.93 36.82 -5.59
C ALA A 202 9.16 37.73 -5.64
N GLU A 203 10.32 37.21 -6.06
CA GLU A 203 11.54 38.01 -6.22
C GLU A 203 11.36 39.09 -7.30
N ARG A 204 10.77 38.75 -8.46
CA ARG A 204 10.43 39.73 -9.51
C ARG A 204 9.50 40.82 -8.98
N MET A 205 8.48 40.46 -8.22
CA MET A 205 7.50 41.40 -7.65
C MET A 205 8.08 42.29 -6.54
N SER A 206 9.09 41.80 -5.81
CA SER A 206 9.74 42.58 -4.74
C SER A 206 10.40 43.87 -5.23
N THR A 207 10.70 43.96 -6.52
CA THR A 207 11.27 45.16 -7.16
C THR A 207 10.23 46.13 -7.72
N PHE A 208 8.92 45.86 -7.56
CA PHE A 208 7.78 46.65 -8.07
C PHE A 208 8.14 47.37 -9.38
N PRO A 209 8.23 46.64 -10.51
CA PRO A 209 8.82 47.20 -11.72
C PRO A 209 8.12 48.52 -12.08
N GLU A 210 8.90 49.59 -12.26
CA GLU A 210 8.41 50.96 -12.54
C GLU A 210 7.40 50.99 -13.70
N ASN A 211 7.47 50.00 -14.59
CA ASN A 211 6.59 49.83 -15.74
C ASN A 211 5.19 49.27 -15.42
N THR A 212 4.90 48.86 -14.17
CA THR A 212 3.57 48.31 -13.80
C THR A 212 2.45 49.33 -14.01
N PHE A 213 2.74 50.61 -13.78
CA PHE A 213 1.83 51.74 -14.04
C PHE A 213 1.85 52.22 -15.50
N SER A 214 2.74 51.67 -16.34
CA SER A 214 2.94 52.10 -17.74
C SER A 214 2.18 51.25 -18.75
N ASP A 215 1.45 50.22 -18.30
CA ASP A 215 0.58 49.45 -19.19
C ASP A 215 -0.60 50.34 -19.65
N ALA A 216 -0.58 50.72 -20.93
CA ALA A 216 -1.59 51.56 -21.56
C ALA A 216 -3.01 50.94 -21.54
N LYS A 217 -3.16 49.66 -21.16
CA LYS A 217 -4.46 49.00 -20.98
C LYS A 217 -5.04 49.20 -19.57
N ARG A 218 -4.26 49.68 -18.60
CA ARG A 218 -4.73 49.93 -17.23
C ARG A 218 -5.26 51.36 -17.09
N ILE A 219 -6.23 51.51 -16.20
CA ILE A 219 -6.76 52.81 -15.77
C ILE A 219 -6.19 53.09 -14.39
N ASP A 220 -5.57 54.26 -14.22
CA ASP A 220 -5.10 54.71 -12.91
C ASP A 220 -6.29 55.11 -12.03
N LEU A 221 -6.54 54.31 -11.00
CA LEU A 221 -7.59 54.51 -10.00
C LEU A 221 -7.01 54.76 -8.60
N THR A 222 -5.71 55.08 -8.49
CA THR A 222 -5.02 55.28 -7.21
C THR A 222 -5.56 56.44 -6.37
N GLN A 223 -6.34 57.34 -6.99
CA GLN A 223 -7.02 58.46 -6.31
C GLN A 223 -8.33 58.04 -5.62
N LEU A 224 -8.87 56.86 -5.93
CA LEU A 224 -10.10 56.37 -5.31
C LEU A 224 -9.84 55.96 -3.86
N SER A 225 -10.79 56.28 -2.98
CA SER A 225 -10.78 55.71 -1.63
C SER A 225 -11.25 54.26 -1.70
N LEU A 226 -10.32 53.35 -1.47
CA LEU A 226 -10.55 51.90 -1.47
C LEU A 226 -10.71 51.37 -0.04
N MET A 227 -11.57 50.37 0.12
CA MET A 227 -11.72 49.60 1.35
C MET A 227 -11.85 48.11 1.04
N THR A 228 -11.30 47.25 1.89
CA THR A 228 -11.56 45.80 1.89
C THR A 228 -12.35 45.44 3.16
N ILE A 229 -13.14 44.37 3.13
CA ILE A 229 -13.99 43.96 4.26
C ILE A 229 -13.77 42.47 4.51
N ASP A 230 -12.80 42.17 5.37
CA ASP A 230 -12.28 40.82 5.55
C ASP A 230 -12.28 40.37 7.01
N GLY A 231 -12.06 39.07 7.21
CA GLY A 231 -11.82 38.49 8.52
C GLY A 231 -10.48 38.98 9.11
N LYS A 232 -10.40 39.03 10.44
CA LYS A 232 -9.17 39.47 11.15
C LYS A 232 -7.91 38.65 10.78
N ALA A 233 -8.08 37.41 10.35
CA ALA A 233 -6.99 36.50 10.00
C ALA A 233 -6.71 36.44 8.48
N THR A 234 -7.46 37.18 7.66
CA THR A 234 -7.24 37.24 6.21
C THR A 234 -5.91 37.93 5.91
N VAL A 235 -5.13 37.34 5.01
CA VAL A 235 -3.82 37.86 4.57
C VAL A 235 -3.80 38.16 3.07
N ASP A 236 -4.73 37.55 2.34
CA ASP A 236 -4.97 37.57 0.92
C ASP A 236 -6.22 38.40 0.62
N PHE A 237 -6.02 39.68 0.28
CA PHE A 237 -7.09 40.61 -0.05
C PHE A 237 -7.38 40.57 -1.54
N ASP A 238 -8.38 39.77 -1.95
CA ASP A 238 -8.72 39.56 -3.35
C ASP A 238 -9.58 40.68 -3.94
N ASP A 239 -10.31 41.41 -3.09
CA ASP A 239 -11.22 42.45 -3.53
C ASP A 239 -11.13 43.75 -2.71
N ALA A 240 -11.47 44.85 -3.38
CA ALA A 240 -11.65 46.16 -2.76
C ALA A 240 -12.86 46.87 -3.36
N LEU A 241 -13.46 47.74 -2.55
CA LEU A 241 -14.61 48.56 -2.91
C LEU A 241 -14.25 50.03 -2.88
N SER A 242 -14.79 50.80 -3.82
CA SER A 242 -14.82 52.26 -3.77
C SER A 242 -16.26 52.74 -3.97
N ILE A 243 -16.68 53.74 -3.21
CA ILE A 243 -17.99 54.37 -3.39
C ILE A 243 -17.79 55.87 -3.57
N GLU A 244 -18.31 56.41 -4.67
CA GLU A 244 -18.33 57.84 -4.96
C GLU A 244 -19.77 58.30 -5.16
N GLU A 245 -20.12 59.46 -4.62
CA GLU A 245 -21.38 60.13 -4.92
C GLU A 245 -21.23 60.93 -6.22
N VAL A 246 -22.08 60.66 -7.20
CA VAL A 246 -22.09 61.31 -8.51
C VAL A 246 -23.49 61.86 -8.77
N GLU A 247 -23.64 63.17 -8.58
CA GLU A 247 -24.92 63.90 -8.68
C GLU A 247 -26.01 63.33 -7.77
N ASN A 248 -26.91 62.50 -8.32
CA ASN A 248 -28.04 61.88 -7.61
C ASN A 248 -27.90 60.36 -7.48
N TYR A 249 -26.72 59.80 -7.78
CA TYR A 249 -26.45 58.36 -7.75
C TYR A 249 -25.12 58.07 -7.06
N TYR A 250 -24.93 56.81 -6.67
CA TYR A 250 -23.63 56.31 -6.23
C TYR A 250 -22.98 55.50 -7.35
N ARG A 251 -21.68 55.72 -7.54
CA ARG A 251 -20.84 54.83 -8.34
C ARG A 251 -20.13 53.88 -7.38
N LEU A 252 -20.45 52.59 -7.51
CA LEU A 252 -19.74 51.51 -6.83
C LEU A 252 -18.67 50.95 -7.77
N GLY A 253 -17.42 50.99 -7.34
CA GLY A 253 -16.32 50.27 -7.96
C GLY A 253 -16.04 48.98 -7.20
N ILE A 254 -15.92 47.87 -7.93
CA ILE A 254 -15.48 46.57 -7.40
C ILE A 254 -14.16 46.27 -8.09
N HIS A 255 -13.10 46.17 -7.30
CA HIS A 255 -11.73 46.01 -7.77
C HIS A 255 -11.25 44.64 -7.34
N ILE A 256 -10.97 43.76 -8.29
CA ILE A 256 -10.52 42.39 -8.02
C ILE A 256 -9.04 42.29 -8.35
N VAL A 257 -8.29 41.53 -7.54
CA VAL A 257 -6.88 41.24 -7.76
C VAL A 257 -6.65 40.63 -9.14
N ASP A 258 -5.63 41.14 -9.84
CA ASP A 258 -5.30 40.71 -11.20
C ASP A 258 -4.30 39.56 -11.18
N VAL A 259 -4.68 38.43 -10.58
CA VAL A 259 -3.82 37.22 -10.47
C VAL A 259 -3.40 36.72 -11.84
N GLY A 260 -4.28 36.78 -12.83
CA GLY A 260 -4.01 36.33 -14.20
C GLY A 260 -2.95 37.14 -14.94
N HIS A 261 -2.57 38.33 -14.46
CA HIS A 261 -1.41 39.06 -14.97
C HIS A 261 -0.09 38.42 -14.53
N PHE A 262 -0.07 37.78 -13.35
CA PHE A 262 1.13 37.22 -12.74
C PHE A 262 1.27 35.71 -12.96
N VAL A 263 0.15 34.99 -13.04
CA VAL A 263 0.10 33.56 -13.31
C VAL A 263 -0.18 33.34 -14.80
N GLU A 264 0.85 32.91 -15.54
CA GLU A 264 0.72 32.63 -16.96
C GLU A 264 -0.04 31.32 -17.18
N LYS A 265 -1.01 31.33 -18.09
CA LYS A 265 -1.77 30.13 -18.45
C LYS A 265 -0.82 29.02 -18.95
N GLY A 266 -0.95 27.83 -18.37
CA GLY A 266 -0.10 26.68 -18.65
C GLY A 266 1.26 26.70 -17.95
N SER A 267 1.50 27.65 -17.03
CA SER A 267 2.67 27.59 -16.15
C SER A 267 2.55 26.48 -15.11
N VAL A 268 3.61 26.25 -14.33
CA VAL A 268 3.57 25.22 -13.28
C VAL A 268 2.59 25.62 -12.19
N ILE A 269 2.52 26.92 -11.85
CA ILE A 269 1.57 27.44 -10.87
C ILE A 269 0.11 27.33 -11.35
N ASP A 270 -0.18 27.52 -12.65
CA ASP A 270 -1.55 27.34 -13.21
C ASP A 270 -1.98 25.86 -13.24
N SER A 271 -1.02 24.95 -13.31
CA SER A 271 -1.28 23.50 -13.41
C SER A 271 -1.41 22.80 -12.05
N GLU A 272 -1.03 23.48 -10.97
CA GLU A 272 -1.12 23.01 -9.58
C GLU A 272 -2.53 23.27 -9.02
#